data_AF-A0A3M1R1S9-F1
#
_entry.id   AF-A0A3M1R1S9-F1
#
_cell.length_a   1.000
_cell.length_b   1.000
_cell.length_c   1.000
_cell.angle_alpha   90.00
_cell.angle_beta   90.00
_cell.angle_gamma   90.00
#
_symmetry.space_group_name_H-M   'P 1'
#
loop_
_entity.id
_entity.type
_entity.pdbx_description
1 polymer ?
#
loop_
_entity_poly.entity_id
_entity_poly.type
_entity_poly.pdbx_seq_one_letter_code
_entity_poly.pdbx_strand_id
1 'polypeptide(L)'
;PMSWLAIPLALLACTLTAQPASAGDGYTIHFPKGVDGSVLQIPEDNPMSAAKVALGRQLYFDPRLSKDGTVSCATCHDPRKGWTDQQPVSTGVGGARGTRNAPTVLNSAFNYMQFWDGRAPSLEAQALGPIENPVEMANRLPKVVAWLNSVPGYRSQFQAVFGGPATADRLAKAIAAFERTIYTGNSPYDRYTQDKDESALSPAAKRGLKLFEGKARCTQCHVGFDLSDRVFHNIGVGMDRKDPDLGRYNVTHQEKDKGAFKTPILRDLTKTAPYMHDGSVATLEEVIDLYDRGGEPNPWLDPKIKPLHLTAQEKADLLAFLKSLDGDTPIVTPPPLPPAP
;
A
#
# COMPACT_ATOMS: atom_id res chain seq x y z
N PRO A 1 36.90 54.94 15.40
CA PRO A 1 37.16 53.72 16.22
C PRO A 1 35.83 53.06 16.61
N MET A 2 35.26 52.25 15.72
CA MET A 2 34.03 51.50 15.96
C MET A 2 34.39 50.04 16.26
N SER A 3 34.15 49.65 17.50
CA SER A 3 34.39 48.32 18.05
C SER A 3 33.28 47.36 17.61
N TRP A 4 33.64 46.27 16.93
CA TRP A 4 32.73 45.15 16.64
C TRP A 4 32.88 44.10 17.75
N LEU A 5 31.79 43.83 18.48
CA LEU A 5 31.69 42.72 19.44
C LEU A 5 31.26 41.46 18.69
N ALA A 6 32.11 40.43 18.69
CA ALA A 6 31.77 39.10 18.20
C ALA A 6 31.09 38.29 19.31
N ILE A 7 29.91 37.74 19.04
CA ILE A 7 29.20 36.79 19.91
C ILE A 7 29.46 35.38 19.37
N PRO A 8 29.91 34.41 20.19
CA PRO A 8 30.17 33.06 19.73
C PRO A 8 28.86 32.26 19.61
N LEU A 9 28.65 31.66 18.45
CA LEU A 9 27.53 30.74 18.18
C LEU A 9 27.86 29.37 18.82
N ALA A 10 27.16 29.01 19.90
CA ALA A 10 27.22 27.66 20.45
C ALA A 10 26.39 26.70 19.58
N LEU A 11 27.06 25.75 18.94
CA LEU A 11 26.44 24.64 18.21
C LEU A 11 25.85 23.63 19.21
N LEU A 12 24.53 23.64 19.36
CA LEU A 12 23.79 22.62 20.09
C LEU A 12 23.58 21.41 19.17
N ALA A 13 24.34 20.33 19.39
CA ALA A 13 24.13 19.07 18.72
C ALA A 13 22.85 18.40 19.27
N CYS A 14 21.76 18.46 18.53
CA CYS A 14 20.51 17.79 18.86
C CYS A 14 20.54 16.38 18.27
N THR A 15 20.76 15.36 19.11
CA THR A 15 20.60 13.95 18.74
C THR A 15 19.12 13.63 18.68
N LEU A 16 18.52 13.61 17.49
CA LEU A 16 17.18 13.10 17.27
C LEU A 16 17.16 11.58 17.55
N THR A 17 16.60 11.19 18.69
CA THR A 17 16.09 9.84 18.88
C THR A 17 14.67 9.80 18.31
N ALA A 18 14.40 8.87 17.39
CA ALA A 18 13.07 8.71 16.81
C ALA A 18 12.08 8.28 17.90
N GLN A 19 11.17 9.17 18.29
CA GLN A 19 10.06 8.82 19.18
C GLN A 19 9.01 8.03 18.39
N PRO A 20 8.46 6.93 18.95
CA PRO A 20 7.35 6.24 18.33
C PRO A 20 6.14 7.19 18.24
N ALA A 21 5.46 7.19 17.10
CA ALA A 21 4.20 7.92 16.94
C ALA A 21 3.21 7.45 18.01
N SER A 22 2.78 8.35 18.90
CA SER A 22 1.81 8.07 19.95
C SER A 22 0.45 7.83 19.29
N ALA A 23 0.11 6.57 19.05
CA ALA A 23 -1.25 6.19 18.75
C ALA A 23 -2.08 6.26 20.04
N GLY A 24 -3.34 6.70 19.98
CA GLY A 24 -4.19 6.85 21.17
C GLY A 24 -4.26 5.60 22.08
N ASP A 25 -4.80 5.77 23.29
CA ASP A 25 -4.99 4.71 24.30
C ASP A 25 -3.73 3.90 24.67
N GLY A 26 -2.54 4.49 24.53
CA GLY A 26 -1.27 3.83 24.87
C GLY A 26 -0.88 2.70 23.89
N TYR A 27 -1.49 2.64 22.71
CA TYR A 27 -1.11 1.68 21.68
C TYR A 27 0.20 2.12 21.01
N THR A 28 1.18 1.21 20.95
CA THR A 28 2.45 1.47 20.28
C THR A 28 2.52 0.67 19.00
N ILE A 29 2.74 1.35 17.87
CA ILE A 29 3.04 0.70 16.59
C ILE A 29 4.54 0.42 16.54
N HIS A 30 4.89 -0.84 16.32
CA HIS A 30 6.28 -1.24 16.06
C HIS A 30 6.53 -1.27 14.57
N PHE A 31 7.39 -0.37 14.10
CA PHE A 31 7.80 -0.33 12.71
C PHE A 31 9.03 -1.22 12.49
N PRO A 32 9.07 -2.01 11.40
CA PRO A 32 10.30 -2.67 11.00
C PRO A 32 11.33 -1.60 10.56
N LYS A 33 12.60 -1.99 10.56
CA LYS A 33 13.69 -1.16 10.03
C LYS A 33 13.35 -0.67 8.61
N GLY A 34 13.78 0.51 8.23
CA GLY A 34 13.44 1.05 6.90
C GLY A 34 12.05 1.68 6.81
N VAL A 35 11.15 1.49 7.78
CA VAL A 35 9.85 2.18 7.80
C VAL A 35 9.94 3.43 8.68
N ASP A 36 9.65 4.58 8.09
CA ASP A 36 9.63 5.85 8.82
C ASP A 36 8.26 6.05 9.51
N GLY A 37 8.19 5.68 10.78
CA GLY A 37 6.99 5.86 11.59
C GLY A 37 6.61 7.31 11.86
N SER A 38 7.54 8.27 11.71
CA SER A 38 7.30 9.68 12.06
C SER A 38 6.33 10.38 11.11
N VAL A 39 6.19 9.85 9.89
CA VAL A 39 5.26 10.38 8.87
C VAL A 39 3.90 9.71 8.88
N LEU A 40 3.69 8.66 9.70
CA LEU A 40 2.41 7.98 9.80
C LEU A 40 1.34 8.93 10.36
N GLN A 41 0.24 9.07 9.65
CA GLN A 41 -0.91 9.86 10.09
C GLN A 41 -1.98 8.93 10.67
N ILE A 42 -2.26 9.08 11.97
CA ILE A 42 -3.37 8.40 12.65
C ILE A 42 -4.47 9.45 12.83
N PRO A 43 -5.66 9.26 12.22
CA PRO A 43 -6.75 10.22 12.37
C PRO A 43 -7.16 10.39 13.83
N GLU A 44 -7.38 11.63 14.27
CA GLU A 44 -7.82 11.95 15.63
C GLU A 44 -9.15 11.28 15.99
N ASP A 45 -10.04 11.12 15.01
CA ASP A 45 -11.34 10.48 15.18
C ASP A 45 -11.30 8.94 15.06
N ASN A 46 -10.11 8.37 14.82
CA ASN A 46 -9.85 6.94 14.85
C ASN A 46 -8.52 6.57 15.54
N PRO A 47 -8.39 6.84 16.85
CA PRO A 47 -7.19 6.45 17.61
C PRO A 47 -7.02 4.93 17.63
N MET A 48 -5.79 4.45 17.65
CA MET A 48 -5.53 3.01 17.72
C MET A 48 -5.82 2.49 19.13
N SER A 49 -6.21 1.22 19.24
CA SER A 49 -6.20 0.49 20.51
C SER A 49 -6.09 -1.00 20.21
N ALA A 50 -5.54 -1.78 21.14
CA ALA A 50 -5.38 -3.23 20.94
C ALA A 50 -6.72 -3.93 20.65
N ALA A 51 -7.79 -3.51 21.35
CA ALA A 51 -9.13 -4.03 21.15
C ALA A 51 -9.70 -3.66 19.76
N LYS A 52 -9.48 -2.43 19.29
CA LYS A 52 -9.92 -1.99 17.95
C LYS A 52 -9.19 -2.73 16.84
N VAL A 53 -7.87 -2.90 16.96
CA VAL A 53 -7.04 -3.67 16.03
C VAL A 53 -7.51 -5.13 15.99
N ALA A 54 -7.79 -5.74 17.15
CA ALA A 54 -8.29 -7.11 17.21
C ALA A 54 -9.65 -7.29 16.54
N LEU A 55 -10.58 -6.35 16.77
CA LEU A 55 -11.89 -6.33 16.09
C LEU A 55 -11.72 -6.14 14.58
N GLY A 56 -10.88 -5.20 14.15
CA GLY A 56 -10.52 -4.98 12.76
C GLY A 56 -9.98 -6.23 12.07
N ARG A 57 -9.06 -6.94 12.73
CA ARG A 57 -8.51 -8.21 12.26
C ARG A 57 -9.62 -9.24 12.10
N GLN A 58 -10.56 -9.39 13.05
CA GLN A 58 -11.67 -10.32 12.85
C GLN A 58 -12.50 -9.98 11.62
N LEU A 59 -12.86 -8.71 11.46
CA LEU A 59 -13.67 -8.24 10.33
C LEU A 59 -12.95 -8.42 8.98
N TYR A 60 -11.64 -8.15 8.92
CA TYR A 60 -10.82 -8.31 7.72
C TYR A 60 -10.85 -9.75 7.17
N PHE A 61 -10.88 -10.75 8.06
CA PHE A 61 -10.90 -12.16 7.71
C PHE A 61 -12.30 -12.77 7.66
N ASP A 62 -13.36 -12.03 8.02
CA ASP A 62 -14.72 -12.59 8.09
C ASP A 62 -15.42 -12.56 6.72
N PRO A 63 -15.59 -13.72 6.05
CA PRO A 63 -16.19 -13.73 4.72
C PRO A 63 -17.69 -13.45 4.76
N ARG A 64 -18.33 -13.50 5.94
CA ARG A 64 -19.76 -13.21 6.13
C ARG A 64 -20.09 -11.72 5.91
N LEU A 65 -19.08 -10.87 5.74
CA LEU A 65 -19.27 -9.51 5.24
C LEU A 65 -19.69 -9.48 3.75
N SER A 66 -19.32 -10.50 2.96
CA SER A 66 -19.80 -10.65 1.58
C SER A 66 -21.23 -11.21 1.52
N LYS A 67 -21.88 -11.01 0.37
CA LYS A 67 -23.27 -11.38 0.14
C LYS A 67 -23.55 -12.87 0.38
N ASP A 68 -22.61 -13.75 0.02
CA ASP A 68 -22.76 -15.20 0.05
C ASP A 68 -21.84 -15.89 1.07
N GLY A 69 -21.08 -15.12 1.85
CA GLY A 69 -20.19 -15.66 2.86
C GLY A 69 -18.90 -16.28 2.32
N THR A 70 -18.52 -16.00 1.07
CA THR A 70 -17.34 -16.62 0.40
C THR A 70 -16.12 -15.71 0.27
N VAL A 71 -16.30 -14.38 0.33
CA VAL A 71 -15.24 -13.38 0.13
C VAL A 71 -15.04 -12.54 1.39
N SER A 72 -13.79 -12.41 1.83
CA SER A 72 -13.34 -11.42 2.83
C SER A 72 -12.26 -10.52 2.24
N CYS A 73 -11.80 -9.52 3.00
CA CYS A 73 -10.64 -8.71 2.59
C CYS A 73 -9.43 -9.61 2.33
N ALA A 74 -9.22 -10.61 3.18
CA ALA A 74 -8.13 -11.58 3.07
C ALA A 74 -8.23 -12.51 1.84
N THR A 75 -9.38 -12.61 1.17
CA THR A 75 -9.50 -13.37 -0.09
C THR A 75 -8.69 -12.70 -1.21
N CYS A 76 -8.73 -11.36 -1.28
CA CYS A 76 -8.02 -10.57 -2.30
C CYS A 76 -6.67 -10.04 -1.80
N HIS A 77 -6.47 -10.00 -0.49
CA HIS A 77 -5.28 -9.45 0.16
C HIS A 77 -4.74 -10.44 1.21
N ASP A 78 -4.28 -11.61 0.75
CA ASP A 78 -3.84 -12.71 1.63
C ASP A 78 -2.43 -12.40 2.20
N PRO A 79 -2.25 -12.42 3.54
CA PRO A 79 -0.93 -12.18 4.16
C PRO A 79 0.18 -13.08 3.63
N ARG A 80 -0.15 -14.29 3.15
CA ARG A 80 0.82 -15.26 2.61
C ARG A 80 1.21 -14.99 1.16
N LYS A 81 0.52 -14.07 0.49
CA LYS A 81 0.71 -13.70 -0.92
C LYS A 81 1.12 -12.24 -1.07
N GLY A 82 1.98 -11.76 -0.16
CA GLY A 82 2.40 -10.35 -0.16
C GLY A 82 1.23 -9.38 0.06
N TRP A 83 0.16 -9.82 0.71
CA TRP A 83 -1.08 -9.05 0.91
C TRP A 83 -1.78 -8.65 -0.39
N THR A 84 -1.65 -9.49 -1.42
CA THR A 84 -2.45 -9.49 -2.66
C THR A 84 -3.12 -10.87 -2.83
N ASP A 85 -3.71 -11.14 -3.99
CA ASP A 85 -4.23 -12.46 -4.36
C ASP A 85 -3.33 -13.24 -5.33
N GLN A 86 -2.27 -12.58 -5.81
CA GLN A 86 -1.39 -13.03 -6.90
C GLN A 86 -2.15 -13.42 -8.17
N GLN A 87 -3.18 -12.64 -8.53
CA GLN A 87 -3.95 -12.79 -9.76
C GLN A 87 -3.83 -11.53 -10.64
N PRO A 88 -4.00 -11.64 -11.96
CA PRO A 88 -4.07 -10.46 -12.83
C PRO A 88 -5.17 -9.49 -12.38
N VAL A 89 -6.34 -10.01 -12.04
CA VAL A 89 -7.46 -9.28 -11.43
C VAL A 89 -8.16 -10.17 -10.42
N SER A 90 -8.72 -9.57 -9.38
CA SER A 90 -9.39 -10.33 -8.31
C SER A 90 -10.67 -11.02 -8.77
N THR A 91 -11.01 -12.10 -8.07
CA THR A 91 -12.27 -12.84 -8.22
C THR A 91 -13.12 -12.60 -6.99
N GLY A 92 -14.29 -11.98 -7.16
CA GLY A 92 -15.28 -11.75 -6.12
C GLY A 92 -16.35 -12.84 -6.04
N VAL A 93 -17.47 -12.48 -5.43
CA VAL A 93 -18.61 -13.38 -5.21
C VAL A 93 -19.14 -13.95 -6.53
N GLY A 94 -19.59 -15.21 -6.49
CA GLY A 94 -20.10 -15.91 -7.68
C GLY A 94 -19.11 -16.04 -8.84
N GLY A 95 -17.80 -15.87 -8.60
CA GLY A 95 -16.77 -15.93 -9.65
C GLY A 95 -16.68 -14.67 -10.51
N ALA A 96 -17.29 -13.55 -10.10
CA ALA A 96 -17.19 -12.28 -10.80
C ALA A 96 -15.73 -11.81 -10.85
N ARG A 97 -15.26 -11.32 -12.01
CA ARG A 97 -13.89 -10.81 -12.15
C ARG A 97 -13.88 -9.30 -12.10
N GLY A 98 -12.93 -8.75 -11.33
CA GLY A 98 -12.64 -7.32 -11.31
C GLY A 98 -11.96 -6.84 -12.59
N THR A 99 -11.63 -5.55 -12.61
CA THR A 99 -10.94 -4.89 -13.74
C THR A 99 -9.51 -4.49 -13.41
N ARG A 100 -9.09 -4.63 -12.15
CA ARG A 100 -7.77 -4.23 -11.66
C ARG A 100 -7.13 -5.32 -10.80
N ASN A 101 -5.81 -5.33 -10.82
CA ASN A 101 -4.98 -6.09 -9.89
C ASN A 101 -5.17 -5.55 -8.46
N ALA A 102 -5.27 -6.43 -7.47
CA ALA A 102 -5.36 -6.04 -6.07
C ALA A 102 -4.01 -5.48 -5.59
N PRO A 103 -3.92 -4.18 -5.26
CA PRO A 103 -2.67 -3.64 -4.72
C PRO A 103 -2.41 -4.23 -3.33
N THR A 104 -1.15 -4.32 -2.93
CA THR A 104 -0.80 -4.80 -1.58
C THR A 104 -1.36 -3.89 -0.48
N VAL A 105 -1.73 -4.49 0.66
CA VAL A 105 -2.09 -3.75 1.89
C VAL A 105 -0.84 -3.31 2.66
N LEU A 106 0.33 -3.87 2.35
CA LEU A 106 1.60 -3.50 2.97
C LEU A 106 1.87 -2.01 2.85
N ASN A 107 2.16 -1.37 3.98
CA ASN A 107 2.46 0.07 4.09
C ASN A 107 1.34 0.98 3.53
N SER A 108 0.12 0.46 3.32
CA SER A 108 -1.01 1.22 2.76
C SER A 108 -1.48 2.38 3.66
N ALA A 109 -1.18 2.28 4.96
CA ALA A 109 -1.41 3.32 5.95
C ALA A 109 -0.65 4.64 5.67
N PHE A 110 0.41 4.60 4.86
CA PHE A 110 1.18 5.79 4.47
C PHE A 110 0.66 6.44 3.18
N ASN A 111 -0.36 5.87 2.53
CA ASN A 111 -0.95 6.47 1.35
C ASN A 111 -1.80 7.70 1.71
N TYR A 112 -1.65 8.79 0.93
CA TYR A 112 -2.56 9.94 1.01
C TYR A 112 -3.97 9.64 0.47
N MET A 113 -4.03 8.78 -0.56
CA MET A 113 -5.27 8.32 -1.18
C MET A 113 -5.15 6.83 -1.48
N GLN A 114 -6.23 6.08 -1.33
CA GLN A 114 -6.29 4.64 -1.54
C GLN A 114 -6.82 4.27 -2.93
N PHE A 115 -6.67 2.99 -3.30
CA PHE A 115 -6.82 2.45 -4.66
C PHE A 115 -5.78 2.98 -5.66
N TRP A 116 -5.76 2.37 -6.85
CA TRP A 116 -4.91 2.76 -7.98
C TRP A 116 -5.22 4.16 -8.53
N ASP A 117 -6.48 4.60 -8.50
CA ASP A 117 -6.94 5.90 -9.03
C ASP A 117 -7.04 6.99 -7.94
N GLY A 118 -6.84 6.63 -6.68
CA GLY A 118 -6.91 7.57 -5.56
C GLY A 118 -8.32 8.00 -5.20
N ARG A 119 -9.36 7.23 -5.58
CA ARG A 119 -10.76 7.63 -5.35
C ARG A 119 -11.20 7.65 -3.88
N ALA A 120 -10.46 6.98 -3.00
CA ALA A 120 -10.76 6.94 -1.57
C ALA A 120 -9.73 7.80 -0.80
N PRO A 121 -10.16 8.78 0.03
CA PRO A 121 -9.26 9.69 0.73
C PRO A 121 -8.62 9.08 2.00
N SER A 122 -9.06 7.91 2.44
CA SER A 122 -8.56 7.25 3.66
C SER A 122 -8.74 5.74 3.60
N LEU A 123 -8.11 5.01 4.52
CA LEU A 123 -8.35 3.58 4.73
C LEU A 123 -9.81 3.31 5.12
N GLU A 124 -10.39 4.17 5.99
CA GLU A 124 -11.78 4.06 6.40
C GLU A 124 -12.74 4.13 5.21
N ALA A 125 -12.53 5.11 4.31
CA ALA A 125 -13.34 5.24 3.10
C ALA A 125 -13.11 4.07 2.13
N GLN A 126 -11.87 3.59 2.03
CA GLN A 126 -11.51 2.46 1.18
C GLN A 126 -12.23 1.18 1.64
N ALA A 127 -12.21 0.87 2.94
CA ALA A 127 -12.70 -0.40 3.48
C ALA A 127 -14.19 -0.67 3.22
N LEU A 128 -14.99 0.39 3.03
CA LEU A 128 -16.42 0.28 2.73
C LEU A 128 -16.72 -0.04 1.26
N GLY A 129 -15.85 0.38 0.34
CA GLY A 129 -16.04 0.22 -1.10
C GLY A 129 -16.19 -1.25 -1.55
N PRO A 130 -15.24 -2.14 -1.20
CA PRO A 130 -15.30 -3.56 -1.56
C PRO A 130 -16.57 -4.28 -1.10
N ILE A 131 -17.10 -3.89 0.06
CA ILE A 131 -18.31 -4.47 0.64
C ILE A 131 -19.52 -4.26 -0.31
N GLU A 132 -19.63 -3.07 -0.91
CA GLU A 132 -20.75 -2.74 -1.80
C GLU A 132 -20.49 -3.05 -3.27
N ASN A 133 -19.24 -3.24 -3.67
CA ASN A 133 -18.91 -3.48 -5.07
C ASN A 133 -19.50 -4.82 -5.56
N PRO A 134 -20.35 -4.82 -6.61
CA PRO A 134 -21.04 -6.01 -7.10
C PRO A 134 -20.13 -7.10 -7.67
N VAL A 135 -18.89 -6.78 -8.05
CA VAL A 135 -17.90 -7.75 -8.54
C VAL A 135 -16.83 -8.12 -7.50
N GLU A 136 -16.96 -7.60 -6.26
CA GLU A 136 -16.10 -7.94 -5.13
C GLU A 136 -16.93 -8.69 -4.07
N MET A 137 -17.44 -8.01 -3.03
CA MET A 137 -18.20 -8.66 -1.95
C MET A 137 -19.72 -8.60 -2.15
N ALA A 138 -20.21 -7.73 -3.04
CA ALA A 138 -21.59 -7.55 -3.48
C ALA A 138 -22.67 -7.49 -2.38
N ASN A 139 -22.32 -7.04 -1.19
CA ASN A 139 -23.27 -6.87 -0.09
C ASN A 139 -23.79 -5.43 -0.03
N ARG A 140 -24.64 -5.12 0.94
CA ARG A 140 -25.13 -3.77 1.21
C ARG A 140 -24.77 -3.39 2.62
N LEU A 141 -24.16 -2.23 2.83
CA LEU A 141 -23.70 -1.80 4.17
C LEU A 141 -24.81 -1.86 5.24
N PRO A 142 -26.07 -1.43 4.98
CA PRO A 142 -27.13 -1.58 5.96
C PRO A 142 -27.40 -3.04 6.37
N LYS A 143 -27.28 -4.00 5.45
CA LYS A 143 -27.45 -5.43 5.75
C LYS A 143 -26.30 -5.96 6.59
N VAL A 144 -25.07 -5.60 6.24
CA VAL A 144 -23.86 -5.95 7.01
C VAL A 144 -23.95 -5.40 8.43
N VAL A 145 -24.33 -4.13 8.59
CA VAL A 145 -24.47 -3.50 9.90
C VAL A 145 -25.58 -4.15 10.73
N ALA A 146 -26.73 -4.46 10.13
CA ALA A 146 -27.80 -5.18 10.83
C ALA A 146 -27.33 -6.57 11.30
N TRP A 147 -26.62 -7.29 10.44
CA TRP A 147 -26.06 -8.59 10.78
C TRP A 147 -25.01 -8.50 11.91
N LEU A 148 -24.05 -7.56 11.84
CA LEU A 148 -23.06 -7.34 12.90
C LEU A 148 -23.72 -7.09 14.27
N ASN A 149 -24.83 -6.35 14.30
CA ASN A 149 -25.58 -6.09 15.53
C ASN A 149 -26.44 -7.27 16.01
N SER A 150 -26.74 -8.23 15.12
CA SER A 150 -27.43 -9.48 15.46
C SER A 150 -26.50 -10.52 16.08
N VAL A 151 -25.20 -10.50 15.76
CA VAL A 151 -24.19 -11.42 16.30
C VAL A 151 -23.78 -10.98 17.72
N PRO A 152 -24.06 -11.77 18.78
CA PRO A 152 -23.80 -11.35 20.15
C PRO A 152 -22.34 -10.97 20.43
N GLY A 153 -21.38 -11.71 19.86
CA GLY A 153 -19.96 -11.44 20.03
C GLY A 153 -19.54 -10.10 19.41
N TYR A 154 -19.95 -9.83 18.17
CA TYR A 154 -19.66 -8.53 17.55
C TYR A 154 -20.33 -7.38 18.29
N ARG A 155 -21.61 -7.51 18.68
CA ARG A 155 -22.29 -6.47 19.46
C ARG A 155 -21.51 -6.11 20.73
N SER A 156 -21.04 -7.11 21.47
CA SER A 156 -20.21 -6.89 22.67
C SER A 156 -18.89 -6.20 22.34
N GLN A 157 -18.22 -6.58 21.25
CA GLN A 157 -16.94 -5.99 20.84
C GLN A 157 -17.10 -4.53 20.37
N PHE A 158 -18.13 -4.23 19.57
CA PHE A 158 -18.43 -2.85 19.17
C PHE A 158 -18.79 -1.97 20.38
N GLN A 159 -19.55 -2.50 21.34
CA GLN A 159 -19.84 -1.78 22.59
C GLN A 159 -18.55 -1.49 23.38
N ALA A 160 -17.64 -2.46 23.47
CA ALA A 160 -16.38 -2.29 24.19
C ALA A 160 -15.41 -1.31 23.50
N VAL A 161 -15.33 -1.36 22.17
CA VAL A 161 -14.37 -0.54 21.39
C VAL A 161 -14.88 0.87 21.13
N PHE A 162 -16.18 1.03 20.89
CA PHE A 162 -16.76 2.30 20.42
C PHE A 162 -17.87 2.84 21.31
N GLY A 163 -18.16 2.19 22.44
CA GLY A 163 -19.22 2.61 23.36
C GLY A 163 -20.65 2.47 22.79
N GLY A 164 -20.84 1.71 21.72
CA GLY A 164 -22.15 1.57 21.09
C GLY A 164 -22.21 0.49 20.01
N PRO A 165 -23.35 0.40 19.28
CA PRO A 165 -23.57 -0.63 18.27
C PRO A 165 -22.63 -0.50 17.06
N ALA A 166 -22.57 -1.55 16.24
CA ALA A 166 -21.91 -1.47 14.94
C ALA A 166 -22.61 -0.44 14.05
N THR A 167 -21.81 0.34 13.33
CA THR A 167 -22.23 1.25 12.25
C THR A 167 -21.26 1.10 11.08
N ALA A 168 -21.59 1.61 9.89
CA ALA A 168 -20.65 1.59 8.77
C ALA A 168 -19.34 2.32 9.11
N ASP A 169 -19.43 3.47 9.77
CA ASP A 169 -18.25 4.23 10.25
C ASP A 169 -17.39 3.41 11.23
N ARG A 170 -17.99 2.76 12.23
CA ARG A 170 -17.25 1.95 13.21
C ARG A 170 -16.64 0.70 12.60
N LEU A 171 -17.32 0.09 11.62
CA LEU A 171 -16.80 -1.02 10.82
C LEU A 171 -15.54 -0.58 10.05
N ALA A 172 -15.62 0.52 9.31
CA ALA A 172 -14.49 1.11 8.59
C ALA A 172 -13.32 1.42 9.52
N LYS A 173 -13.59 2.08 10.65
CA LYS A 173 -12.59 2.46 11.64
C LYS A 173 -11.87 1.26 12.26
N ALA A 174 -12.59 0.17 12.52
CA ALA A 174 -12.00 -1.06 13.02
C ALA A 174 -11.07 -1.71 11.98
N ILE A 175 -11.54 -1.89 10.74
CA ILE A 175 -10.73 -2.47 9.64
C ILE A 175 -9.48 -1.62 9.39
N ALA A 176 -9.65 -0.31 9.24
CA ALA A 176 -8.54 0.62 9.01
C ALA A 176 -7.53 0.63 10.17
N ALA A 177 -7.97 0.44 11.42
CA ALA A 177 -7.05 0.30 12.55
C ALA A 177 -6.20 -0.99 12.44
N PHE A 178 -6.77 -2.10 11.96
CA PHE A 178 -5.98 -3.30 11.68
C PHE A 178 -5.00 -3.07 10.52
N GLU A 179 -5.43 -2.40 9.44
CA GLU A 179 -4.57 -2.13 8.29
C GLU A 179 -3.34 -1.26 8.63
N ARG A 180 -3.49 -0.35 9.60
CA ARG A 180 -2.40 0.43 10.21
C ARG A 180 -1.42 -0.40 11.07
N THR A 181 -1.43 -1.71 10.97
CA THR A 181 -0.45 -2.60 11.61
C THR A 181 0.34 -3.45 10.61
N ILE A 182 0.05 -3.30 9.32
CA ILE A 182 0.56 -4.17 8.27
C ILE A 182 1.71 -3.47 7.55
N TYR A 183 2.93 -3.70 8.07
CA TYR A 183 4.14 -3.05 7.57
C TYR A 183 5.18 -4.03 7.05
N THR A 184 5.92 -3.63 6.02
CA THR A 184 7.12 -4.33 5.55
C THR A 184 8.34 -3.43 5.58
N GLY A 185 9.47 -4.01 5.99
CA GLY A 185 10.77 -3.35 6.12
C GLY A 185 11.85 -4.37 6.46
N ASN A 186 12.98 -3.92 6.99
CA ASN A 186 14.16 -4.75 7.30
C ASN A 186 14.69 -5.54 6.10
N SER A 187 14.49 -5.00 4.89
CA SER A 187 15.04 -5.56 3.66
C SER A 187 16.57 -5.47 3.65
N PRO A 188 17.25 -6.25 2.80
CA PRO A 188 18.67 -6.05 2.52
C PRO A 188 19.01 -4.59 2.16
N TYR A 189 18.16 -3.91 1.40
CA TYR A 189 18.31 -2.47 1.11
C TYR A 189 18.23 -1.59 2.36
N ASP A 190 17.31 -1.87 3.29
CA ASP A 190 17.18 -1.11 4.54
C ASP A 190 18.43 -1.27 5.41
N ARG A 191 18.96 -2.50 5.55
CA ARG A 191 20.21 -2.74 6.30
C ARG A 191 21.42 -2.06 5.66
N TYR A 192 21.50 -2.09 4.34
CA TYR A 192 22.56 -1.40 3.60
C TYR A 192 22.52 0.11 3.81
N THR A 193 21.34 0.73 3.69
CA THR A 193 21.20 2.19 3.76
C THR A 193 21.20 2.75 5.17
N GLN A 194 20.58 2.05 6.13
CA GLN A 194 20.42 2.52 7.51
C GLN A 194 21.55 2.04 8.44
N ASP A 195 21.92 0.75 8.39
CA ASP A 195 22.97 0.19 9.27
C ASP A 195 24.38 0.34 8.68
N LYS A 196 24.49 0.76 7.42
CA LYS A 196 25.74 0.77 6.65
C LYS A 196 26.37 -0.63 6.53
N ASP A 197 25.53 -1.67 6.55
CA ASP A 197 25.96 -3.04 6.32
C ASP A 197 26.26 -3.24 4.83
N GLU A 198 27.52 -3.04 4.46
CA GLU A 198 28.02 -3.23 3.09
C GLU A 198 27.80 -4.65 2.56
N SER A 199 27.61 -5.66 3.43
CA SER A 199 27.39 -7.04 3.01
C SER A 199 25.92 -7.34 2.70
N ALA A 200 25.00 -6.48 3.12
CA ALA A 200 23.56 -6.68 2.90
C ALA A 200 23.19 -6.66 1.41
N LEU A 201 23.89 -5.89 0.58
CA LEU A 201 23.69 -5.91 -0.88
C LEU A 201 24.80 -6.65 -1.61
N SER A 202 24.40 -7.50 -2.56
CA SER A 202 25.33 -8.10 -3.52
C SER A 202 25.98 -7.03 -4.41
N PRO A 203 27.16 -7.29 -5.02
CA PRO A 203 27.76 -6.36 -5.96
C PRO A 203 26.83 -5.98 -7.14
N ALA A 204 26.00 -6.91 -7.61
CA ALA A 204 25.00 -6.64 -8.64
C ALA A 204 23.90 -5.69 -8.16
N ALA A 205 23.35 -5.93 -6.96
CA ALA A 205 22.35 -5.05 -6.36
C ALA A 205 22.89 -3.63 -6.10
N LYS A 206 24.17 -3.47 -5.73
CA LYS A 206 24.80 -2.14 -5.59
C LYS A 206 24.91 -1.40 -6.93
N ARG A 207 25.26 -2.10 -8.01
CA ARG A 207 25.23 -1.52 -9.37
C ARG A 207 23.80 -1.17 -9.79
N GLY A 208 22.84 -2.03 -9.46
CA GLY A 208 21.41 -1.82 -9.67
C GLY A 208 20.87 -0.59 -8.96
N LEU A 209 21.25 -0.37 -7.71
CA LEU A 209 20.90 0.84 -6.95
C LEU A 209 21.42 2.10 -7.64
N LYS A 210 22.70 2.10 -8.07
CA LYS A 210 23.26 3.24 -8.83
C LYS A 210 22.53 3.49 -10.15
N LEU A 211 22.07 2.44 -10.82
CA LEU A 211 21.24 2.57 -12.03
C LEU A 211 19.89 3.18 -11.69
N PHE A 212 19.21 2.65 -10.67
CA PHE A 212 17.91 3.10 -10.17
C PHE A 212 17.90 4.60 -9.85
N GLU A 213 18.94 5.08 -9.16
CA GLU A 213 19.13 6.49 -8.78
C GLU A 213 19.62 7.39 -9.92
N GLY A 214 20.26 6.79 -10.94
CA GLY A 214 20.91 7.49 -12.04
C GLY A 214 20.26 7.21 -13.39
N LYS A 215 20.93 6.38 -14.20
CA LYS A 215 20.59 6.15 -15.62
C LYS A 215 19.15 5.67 -15.82
N ALA A 216 18.64 4.80 -14.96
CA ALA A 216 17.30 4.25 -15.06
C ALA A 216 16.21 5.23 -14.56
N ARG A 217 16.59 6.31 -13.86
CA ARG A 217 15.73 7.43 -13.47
C ARG A 217 14.49 7.03 -12.66
N CYS A 218 14.52 5.88 -11.99
CA CYS A 218 13.38 5.35 -11.24
C CYS A 218 13.00 6.27 -10.06
N THR A 219 13.98 6.96 -9.48
CA THR A 219 13.81 7.96 -8.41
C THR A 219 13.04 9.21 -8.82
N GLN A 220 12.61 9.35 -10.08
CA GLN A 220 11.69 10.44 -10.49
C GLN A 220 10.25 10.26 -9.97
N CYS A 221 9.91 9.02 -9.58
CA CYS A 221 8.64 8.68 -8.94
C CYS A 221 8.80 7.76 -7.72
N HIS A 222 9.82 6.89 -7.70
CA HIS A 222 10.03 5.94 -6.61
C HIS A 222 11.04 6.46 -5.58
N VAL A 223 10.55 7.20 -4.59
CA VAL A 223 11.35 7.94 -3.60
C VAL A 223 10.97 7.66 -2.16
N GLY A 224 11.83 8.10 -1.23
CA GLY A 224 11.60 7.96 0.19
C GLY A 224 11.66 6.50 0.66
N PHE A 225 11.22 6.27 1.89
CA PHE A 225 11.40 4.97 2.52
C PHE A 225 10.58 3.86 1.82
N ASP A 226 9.43 4.17 1.23
CA ASP A 226 8.60 3.19 0.50
C ASP A 226 8.89 3.12 -1.00
N LEU A 227 9.86 3.90 -1.48
CA LEU A 227 10.17 4.03 -2.90
C LEU A 227 8.91 4.36 -3.71
N SER A 228 8.17 5.37 -3.27
CA SER A 228 6.95 5.85 -3.92
C SER A 228 6.63 7.28 -3.50
N ASP A 229 6.46 8.15 -4.47
CA ASP A 229 5.92 9.51 -4.31
C ASP A 229 4.41 9.53 -4.09
N ARG A 230 3.71 8.41 -4.39
CA ARG A 230 2.26 8.23 -4.24
C ARG A 230 1.43 9.24 -5.05
N VAL A 231 2.02 9.84 -6.07
CA VAL A 231 1.30 10.67 -7.07
C VAL A 231 0.96 9.83 -8.28
N PHE A 232 0.30 10.44 -9.26
CA PHE A 232 -0.36 9.74 -10.36
C PHE A 232 0.37 9.99 -11.67
N HIS A 233 0.72 8.91 -12.34
CA HIS A 233 1.48 8.93 -13.59
C HIS A 233 0.82 8.01 -14.62
N ASN A 234 0.80 8.46 -15.87
CA ASN A 234 0.40 7.62 -17.00
C ASN A 234 1.68 7.01 -17.60
N ILE A 235 1.80 5.69 -17.51
CA ILE A 235 2.87 4.89 -18.14
C ILE A 235 2.37 4.17 -19.41
N GLY A 236 1.10 4.38 -19.77
CA GLY A 236 0.47 3.94 -21.01
C GLY A 236 -0.16 2.55 -21.01
N VAL A 237 0.09 1.73 -19.99
CA VAL A 237 -0.46 0.37 -19.91
C VAL A 237 -1.99 0.39 -20.10
N GLY A 238 -2.47 -0.36 -21.10
CA GLY A 238 -3.89 -0.52 -21.39
C GLY A 238 -4.58 0.65 -22.11
N MET A 239 -3.88 1.74 -22.42
CA MET A 239 -4.46 2.92 -23.10
C MET A 239 -4.71 2.72 -24.60
N ASP A 240 -4.15 1.67 -25.20
CA ASP A 240 -4.34 1.25 -26.58
C ASP A 240 -5.62 0.41 -26.79
N ARG A 241 -6.25 -0.03 -25.70
CA ARG A 241 -7.49 -0.81 -25.72
C ARG A 241 -8.64 0.03 -26.26
N LYS A 242 -9.65 -0.66 -26.83
CA LYS A 242 -10.89 -0.04 -27.31
C LYS A 242 -11.60 0.78 -26.20
N ASP A 243 -11.67 0.21 -25.00
CA ASP A 243 -12.29 0.79 -23.82
C ASP A 243 -11.25 0.82 -22.69
N PRO A 244 -10.33 1.80 -22.69
CA PRO A 244 -9.22 1.85 -21.74
C PRO A 244 -9.69 2.27 -20.34
N ASP A 245 -9.02 1.78 -19.30
CA ASP A 245 -9.21 2.29 -17.95
C ASP A 245 -8.56 3.67 -17.83
N LEU A 246 -9.41 4.71 -17.75
CA LEU A 246 -8.94 6.09 -17.69
C LEU A 246 -8.32 6.47 -16.33
N GLY A 247 -8.30 5.56 -15.36
CA GLY A 247 -7.61 5.73 -14.09
C GLY A 247 -8.14 6.92 -13.30
N ARG A 248 -7.24 7.80 -12.88
CA ARG A 248 -7.56 8.98 -12.08
C ARG A 248 -8.52 9.96 -12.76
N TYR A 249 -8.58 9.99 -14.10
CA TYR A 249 -9.58 10.80 -14.81
C TYR A 249 -11.02 10.49 -14.38
N ASN A 250 -11.32 9.24 -14.04
CA ASN A 250 -12.65 8.86 -13.56
C ASN A 250 -13.02 9.48 -12.20
N VAL A 251 -12.03 10.04 -11.49
CA VAL A 251 -12.19 10.73 -10.21
C VAL A 251 -12.16 12.25 -10.40
N THR A 252 -11.24 12.76 -11.22
CA THR A 252 -10.97 14.21 -11.31
C THR A 252 -11.59 14.89 -12.52
N HIS A 253 -11.90 14.12 -13.57
CA HIS A 253 -12.33 14.60 -14.88
C HIS A 253 -11.35 15.57 -15.57
N GLN A 254 -10.08 15.60 -15.15
CA GLN A 254 -9.04 16.45 -15.75
C GLN A 254 -8.31 15.69 -16.85
N GLU A 255 -8.24 16.24 -18.06
CA GLU A 255 -7.60 15.59 -19.22
C GLU A 255 -6.18 15.06 -18.95
N LYS A 256 -5.37 15.78 -18.17
CA LYS A 256 -4.01 15.36 -17.80
C LYS A 256 -3.95 14.08 -16.95
N ASP A 257 -5.06 13.69 -16.32
CA ASP A 257 -5.14 12.52 -15.44
C ASP A 257 -5.61 11.25 -16.19
N LYS A 258 -5.85 11.33 -17.50
CA LYS A 258 -6.24 10.17 -18.31
C LYS A 258 -5.14 9.12 -18.32
N GLY A 259 -5.49 7.89 -17.96
CA GLY A 259 -4.56 6.75 -17.87
C GLY A 259 -3.58 6.87 -16.71
N ALA A 260 -3.74 7.86 -15.81
CA ALA A 260 -2.85 8.06 -14.70
C ALA A 260 -3.25 7.20 -13.49
N PHE A 261 -2.27 6.51 -12.93
CA PHE A 261 -2.42 5.68 -11.73
C PHE A 261 -1.37 6.03 -10.70
N LYS A 262 -1.71 5.80 -9.42
CA LYS A 262 -0.85 6.04 -8.29
C LYS A 262 0.42 5.20 -8.41
N THR A 263 1.58 5.82 -8.20
CA THR A 263 2.86 5.11 -8.03
C THR A 263 2.73 4.09 -6.90
N PRO A 264 2.90 2.77 -7.16
CA PRO A 264 2.91 1.78 -6.09
C PRO A 264 4.24 1.81 -5.33
N ILE A 265 4.23 1.32 -4.09
CA ILE A 265 5.48 1.05 -3.35
C ILE A 265 6.29 -0.04 -4.06
N LEU A 266 7.62 -0.01 -3.91
CA LEU A 266 8.49 -1.07 -4.47
C LEU A 266 8.96 -2.10 -3.44
N ARG A 267 8.45 -2.05 -2.21
CA ARG A 267 8.76 -3.05 -1.19
C ARG A 267 8.03 -4.36 -1.48
N ASP A 268 8.70 -5.48 -1.22
CA ASP A 268 8.15 -6.84 -1.40
C ASP A 268 7.65 -7.17 -2.82
N LEU A 269 8.23 -6.55 -3.87
CA LEU A 269 7.82 -6.74 -5.26
C LEU A 269 7.84 -8.19 -5.73
N THR A 270 8.74 -9.02 -5.23
CA THR A 270 8.81 -10.43 -5.69
C THR A 270 7.61 -11.25 -5.19
N LYS A 271 6.88 -10.73 -4.20
CA LYS A 271 5.75 -11.39 -3.54
C LYS A 271 4.39 -10.94 -4.10
N THR A 272 4.36 -9.94 -4.99
CA THR A 272 3.13 -9.24 -5.40
C THR A 272 2.80 -9.34 -6.89
N ALA A 273 3.52 -10.16 -7.65
CA ALA A 273 3.19 -10.43 -9.05
C ALA A 273 1.73 -10.94 -9.21
N PRO A 274 1.07 -10.68 -10.36
CA PRO A 274 1.55 -9.88 -11.49
C PRO A 274 1.48 -8.37 -11.22
N TYR A 275 2.04 -7.58 -12.12
CA TYR A 275 2.30 -6.14 -11.96
C TYR A 275 1.39 -5.26 -12.82
N MET A 276 1.43 -3.96 -12.53
CA MET A 276 0.57 -2.90 -13.08
C MET A 276 -0.86 -2.95 -12.58
N HIS A 277 -1.62 -1.86 -12.83
CA HIS A 277 -2.98 -1.71 -12.32
C HIS A 277 -3.95 -2.77 -12.85
N ASP A 278 -3.65 -3.40 -13.98
CA ASP A 278 -4.48 -4.41 -14.64
C ASP A 278 -3.86 -5.83 -14.61
N GLY A 279 -2.72 -5.99 -13.94
CA GLY A 279 -2.04 -7.28 -13.81
C GLY A 279 -1.52 -7.86 -15.13
N SER A 280 -1.32 -7.03 -16.15
CA SER A 280 -0.92 -7.47 -17.49
C SER A 280 0.56 -7.85 -17.62
N VAL A 281 1.40 -7.49 -16.65
CA VAL A 281 2.85 -7.72 -16.69
C VAL A 281 3.20 -8.81 -15.69
N ALA A 282 3.77 -9.93 -16.13
CA ALA A 282 3.91 -11.13 -15.31
C ALA A 282 5.17 -11.12 -14.43
N THR A 283 6.26 -10.51 -14.93
CA THR A 283 7.59 -10.61 -14.29
C THR A 283 8.24 -9.25 -14.10
N LEU A 284 9.18 -9.15 -13.14
CA LEU A 284 9.93 -7.90 -12.93
C LEU A 284 10.84 -7.58 -14.11
N GLU A 285 11.30 -8.60 -14.82
CA GLU A 285 12.04 -8.47 -16.08
C GLU A 285 11.19 -7.74 -17.13
N GLU A 286 9.93 -8.14 -17.30
CA GLU A 286 8.99 -7.45 -18.19
C GLU A 286 8.66 -6.03 -17.72
N VAL A 287 8.58 -5.80 -16.40
CA VAL A 287 8.44 -4.44 -15.84
C VAL A 287 9.64 -3.57 -16.21
N ILE A 288 10.86 -4.08 -16.05
CA ILE A 288 12.08 -3.36 -16.44
C ILE A 288 12.09 -3.09 -17.95
N ASP A 289 11.68 -4.06 -18.77
CA ASP A 289 11.59 -3.89 -20.22
C ASP A 289 10.53 -2.86 -20.64
N LEU A 290 9.40 -2.77 -19.92
CA LEU A 290 8.37 -1.75 -20.12
C LEU A 290 8.93 -0.35 -19.86
N TYR A 291 9.62 -0.14 -18.75
CA TYR A 291 10.22 1.16 -18.45
C TYR A 291 11.39 1.47 -19.38
N ASP A 292 12.21 0.49 -19.75
CA ASP A 292 13.36 0.66 -20.64
C ASP A 292 12.97 1.14 -22.04
N ARG A 293 11.84 0.67 -22.57
CA ARG A 293 11.29 1.16 -23.85
C ARG A 293 10.51 2.49 -23.75
N GLY A 294 10.35 3.03 -22.55
CA GLY A 294 9.65 4.29 -22.32
C GLY A 294 8.12 4.15 -22.19
N GLY A 295 7.64 3.09 -21.54
CA GLY A 295 6.21 2.83 -21.35
C GLY A 295 5.48 2.53 -22.66
N GLU A 296 4.16 2.71 -22.67
CA GLU A 296 3.33 2.56 -23.86
C GLU A 296 2.89 3.95 -24.40
N PRO A 297 3.33 4.37 -25.59
CA PRO A 297 3.05 5.71 -26.10
C PRO A 297 1.56 6.04 -26.20
N ASN A 298 1.15 7.19 -25.66
CA ASN A 298 -0.20 7.73 -25.78
C ASN A 298 -0.20 9.26 -25.55
N PRO A 299 -1.26 9.99 -25.93
CA PRO A 299 -1.30 11.46 -25.83
C PRO A 299 -1.14 12.05 -24.41
N TRP A 300 -1.37 11.25 -23.37
CA TRP A 300 -1.33 11.68 -21.96
C TRP A 300 -0.18 11.04 -21.17
N LEU A 301 0.78 10.38 -21.86
CA LEU A 301 1.94 9.75 -21.23
C LEU A 301 2.72 10.77 -20.38
N ASP A 302 3.10 10.37 -19.17
CA ASP A 302 3.86 11.25 -18.28
C ASP A 302 5.23 11.58 -18.91
N PRO A 303 5.62 12.87 -18.99
CA PRO A 303 6.85 13.30 -19.66
C PRO A 303 8.15 12.77 -19.02
N LYS A 304 8.09 12.25 -17.79
CA LYS A 304 9.21 11.56 -17.15
C LYS A 304 9.51 10.22 -17.82
N ILE A 305 8.49 9.56 -18.35
CA ILE A 305 8.58 8.24 -19.00
C ILE A 305 9.24 8.38 -20.37
N LYS A 306 10.47 7.88 -20.49
CA LYS A 306 11.28 7.95 -21.72
C LYS A 306 12.11 6.67 -21.84
N PRO A 307 12.51 6.27 -23.06
CA PRO A 307 13.45 5.17 -23.24
C PRO A 307 14.73 5.36 -22.42
N LEU A 308 15.18 4.29 -21.76
CA LEU A 308 16.33 4.31 -20.85
C LEU A 308 17.60 3.73 -21.51
N HIS A 309 17.43 2.91 -22.55
CA HIS A 309 18.51 2.27 -23.30
C HIS A 309 19.49 1.51 -22.38
N LEU A 310 18.93 0.69 -21.49
CA LEU A 310 19.65 -0.19 -20.59
C LEU A 310 20.18 -1.40 -21.38
N THR A 311 21.45 -1.72 -21.14
CA THR A 311 22.06 -2.97 -21.60
C THR A 311 21.49 -4.16 -20.82
N ALA A 312 21.66 -5.37 -21.35
CA ALA A 312 21.22 -6.59 -20.66
C ALA A 312 21.82 -6.72 -19.24
N GLN A 313 23.09 -6.34 -19.06
CA GLN A 313 23.74 -6.35 -17.74
C GLN A 313 23.11 -5.32 -16.79
N GLU A 314 22.79 -4.12 -17.27
CA GLU A 314 22.16 -3.08 -16.46
C GLU A 314 20.75 -3.50 -16.02
N LYS A 315 19.97 -4.17 -16.89
CA LYS A 315 18.67 -4.74 -16.53
C LYS A 315 18.80 -5.81 -15.45
N ALA A 316 19.78 -6.72 -15.58
CA ALA A 316 20.04 -7.75 -14.59
C ALA A 316 20.48 -7.18 -13.23
N ASP A 317 21.32 -6.14 -13.24
CA ASP A 317 21.75 -5.44 -12.03
C ASP A 317 20.57 -4.71 -11.36
N LEU A 318 19.73 -4.02 -12.15
CA LEU A 318 18.52 -3.36 -11.65
C LEU A 318 17.54 -4.37 -11.03
N LEU A 319 17.34 -5.52 -11.67
CA LEU A 319 16.54 -6.61 -11.13
C LEU A 319 17.10 -7.12 -9.78
N ALA A 320 18.42 -7.29 -9.68
CA ALA A 320 19.07 -7.70 -8.43
C ALA A 320 18.82 -6.67 -7.31
N PHE A 321 18.78 -5.37 -7.64
CA PHE A 321 18.39 -4.34 -6.70
C PHE A 321 16.91 -4.44 -6.30
N LEU A 322 15.98 -4.59 -7.25
CA LEU A 322 14.54 -4.71 -6.93
C LEU A 322 14.25 -5.92 -6.02
N LYS A 323 14.94 -7.05 -6.23
CA LYS A 323 14.85 -8.23 -5.35
C LYS A 323 15.40 -7.98 -3.94
N SER A 324 16.27 -6.99 -3.77
CA SER A 324 16.82 -6.61 -2.46
C SER A 324 15.86 -5.76 -1.62
N LEU A 325 14.70 -5.39 -2.16
CA LEU A 325 13.65 -4.61 -1.50
C LEU A 325 12.64 -5.48 -0.73
N ASP A 326 12.77 -6.80 -0.82
CA ASP A 326 11.94 -7.72 -0.05
C ASP A 326 12.33 -7.65 1.43
N GLY A 327 11.33 -7.38 2.26
CA GLY A 327 11.47 -7.23 3.69
C GLY A 327 10.86 -8.37 4.49
N ASP A 328 10.85 -8.18 5.79
CA ASP A 328 10.05 -8.94 6.73
C ASP A 328 8.61 -8.48 6.62
N THR A 329 7.72 -9.42 6.27
CA THR A 329 6.30 -9.18 6.08
C THR A 329 5.51 -9.86 7.20
N PRO A 330 4.52 -9.20 7.84
CA PRO A 330 3.71 -9.83 8.86
C PRO A 330 2.83 -10.93 8.24
N ILE A 331 3.00 -12.16 8.73
CA ILE A 331 2.07 -13.25 8.44
C ILE A 331 1.02 -13.28 9.54
N VAL A 332 -0.19 -12.85 9.19
CA VAL A 332 -1.32 -12.84 10.12
C VAL A 332 -2.21 -14.04 9.85
N THR A 333 -2.41 -14.89 10.86
CA THR A 333 -3.37 -15.99 10.76
C THR A 333 -4.80 -15.49 10.92
N PRO A 334 -5.80 -16.12 10.28
CA PRO A 334 -7.20 -15.79 10.55
C PRO A 334 -7.53 -15.97 12.05
N PRO A 335 -8.09 -14.97 12.73
CA PRO A 335 -8.52 -15.12 14.12
C PRO A 335 -9.80 -15.97 14.21
N PRO A 336 -10.11 -16.56 15.38
CA PRO A 336 -11.43 -17.13 15.60
C PRO A 336 -12.50 -16.04 15.45
N LEU A 337 -13.57 -16.37 14.74
CA LEU A 337 -14.70 -15.47 14.51
C LEU A 337 -15.79 -15.70 15.57
N PRO A 338 -16.57 -14.67 15.94
CA PRO A 338 -17.75 -14.87 16.77
C PRO A 338 -18.73 -15.89 16.15
N PRO A 339 -19.36 -16.75 16.97
CA PRO A 339 -20.42 -17.65 16.52
C PRO A 339 -21.53 -16.89 15.78
N ALA A 340 -22.18 -17.56 14.82
CA ALA A 340 -23.36 -17.00 14.16
C ALA A 340 -24.49 -16.74 15.19
N PRO A 341 -25.47 -15.86 14.86
CA PRO A 341 -26.58 -15.53 15.74
C PRO A 341 -27.43 -16.72 16.16
#